data_AF-A0A7C9HDL4-F1
#
_entry.id   AF-A0A7C9HDL4-F1
#
_cell.length_a   1.000
_cell.length_b   1.000
_cell.length_c   1.000
_cell.angle_alpha   90.00
_cell.angle_beta   90.00
_cell.angle_gamma   90.00
#
_symmetry.space_group_name_H-M   'P 1'
#
loop_
_entity.id
_entity.type
_entity.pdbx_description
1 polymer ?
#
loop_
_entity_poly.entity_id
_entity_poly.type
_entity_poly.pdbx_seq_one_letter_code
_entity_poly.pdbx_strand_id
1 'polypeptide(L)'
;MEMLRYKSVCPNDKPMWLLKLQMAISNTYSLRGIEDTEEEWKQLKDFIDWFISKLYVRKDIAVKSDISTYLMREDGQTQLLIKRNGKLIQTYYISK
;
A
#
# COMPACT_ATOMS: atom_id res chain seq x y z
N MET A 1 7.78 3.82 -18.88
CA MET A 1 7.60 4.57 -17.62
C MET A 1 7.13 3.57 -16.60
N GLU A 2 7.91 3.38 -15.55
CA GLU A 2 7.56 2.48 -14.46
C GLU A 2 6.37 3.06 -13.69
N MET A 3 5.24 2.35 -13.71
CA MET A 3 4.03 2.79 -13.04
C MET A 3 3.74 1.92 -11.83
N LEU A 4 3.49 2.56 -10.69
CA LEU A 4 3.00 1.89 -9.51
C LEU A 4 1.57 1.40 -9.77
N ARG A 5 1.43 0.08 -9.86
CA ARG A 5 0.14 -0.61 -10.00
C ARG A 5 -0.21 -1.24 -8.66
N TYR A 6 -1.51 -1.52 -8.50
CA TYR A 6 -2.00 -2.27 -7.35
C TYR A 6 -2.93 -3.39 -7.78
N LYS A 7 -2.96 -4.45 -6.98
CA LYS A 7 -3.91 -5.55 -7.06
C LYS A 7 -4.63 -5.66 -5.73
N SER A 8 -5.95 -5.54 -5.74
CA SER A 8 -6.79 -5.73 -4.54
C SER A 8 -7.43 -7.10 -4.58
N VAL A 9 -7.43 -7.80 -3.44
CA VAL A 9 -8.04 -9.15 -3.32
C VAL A 9 -9.56 -9.04 -3.15
N CYS A 10 -10.05 -7.98 -2.48
CA CYS A 10 -11.47 -7.72 -2.28
C CYS A 10 -11.89 -6.44 -3.03
N PRO A 11 -12.30 -6.52 -4.30
CA PRO A 11 -12.73 -5.34 -5.06
C PRO A 11 -14.07 -4.76 -4.59
N ASN A 12 -15.04 -5.61 -4.18
CA ASN A 12 -16.39 -5.18 -3.85
C ASN A 12 -16.58 -4.73 -2.38
N ASP A 13 -15.77 -5.24 -1.44
CA ASP A 13 -15.88 -4.94 -0.01
C ASP A 13 -14.64 -4.18 0.49
N LYS A 14 -14.24 -3.15 -0.28
CA LYS A 14 -13.04 -2.39 0.03
C LYS A 14 -13.35 -1.38 1.14
N PRO A 15 -12.63 -1.41 2.28
CA PRO A 15 -12.88 -0.43 3.34
C PRO A 15 -12.46 0.97 2.87
N MET A 16 -13.21 1.98 3.31
CA MET A 16 -13.02 3.37 2.84
C MET A 16 -11.61 3.92 3.09
N TRP A 17 -10.98 3.51 4.18
CA TRP A 17 -9.59 3.89 4.46
C TRP A 17 -8.60 3.36 3.41
N LEU A 18 -8.85 2.19 2.82
CA LEU A 18 -7.99 1.61 1.79
C LEU A 18 -8.15 2.36 0.47
N LEU A 19 -9.38 2.81 0.16
CA LEU A 19 -9.62 3.73 -0.98
C LEU A 19 -8.88 5.06 -0.79
N LYS A 20 -8.96 5.66 0.41
CA LYS A 20 -8.21 6.89 0.72
C LYS A 20 -6.70 6.68 0.57
N LEU A 21 -6.18 5.54 1.03
CA LEU A 21 -4.76 5.20 0.87
C LEU A 21 -4.39 5.09 -0.62
N GLN A 22 -5.21 4.38 -1.42
CA GLN A 22 -5.00 4.27 -2.87
C GLN A 22 -4.97 5.62 -3.56
N MET A 23 -5.92 6.51 -3.23
CA MET A 23 -5.95 7.86 -3.81
C MET A 23 -4.73 8.68 -3.39
N ALA A 24 -4.29 8.60 -2.13
CA ALA A 24 -3.13 9.33 -1.65
C ALA A 24 -1.83 8.86 -2.35
N ILE A 25 -1.66 7.55 -2.51
CA ILE A 25 -0.54 6.97 -3.27
C ILE A 25 -0.62 7.37 -4.74
N SER A 26 -1.79 7.26 -5.37
CA SER A 26 -1.97 7.71 -6.75
C SER A 26 -1.63 9.20 -6.90
N ASN A 27 -2.02 10.06 -5.98
CA ASN A 27 -1.74 11.49 -6.09
C ASN A 27 -0.23 11.79 -5.97
N THR A 28 0.47 11.09 -5.08
CA THR A 28 1.92 11.24 -4.91
C THR A 28 2.72 10.65 -6.07
N TYR A 29 2.37 9.44 -6.52
CA TYR A 29 3.20 8.66 -7.44
C TYR A 29 2.71 8.65 -8.89
N SER A 30 1.48 9.07 -9.21
CA SER A 30 1.01 9.11 -10.61
C SER A 30 1.69 10.22 -11.42
N LEU A 31 2.15 11.30 -10.76
CA LEU A 31 2.85 12.40 -11.42
C LEU A 31 4.37 12.18 -11.49
N ARG A 32 4.97 11.62 -10.43
CA ARG A 32 6.41 11.43 -10.31
C ARG A 32 6.91 10.11 -10.91
N GLY A 33 6.05 9.09 -10.99
CA GLY A 33 6.50 7.71 -11.20
C GLY A 33 7.17 7.16 -9.93
N ILE A 34 7.52 5.89 -9.97
CA ILE A 34 8.32 5.25 -8.92
C ILE A 34 9.39 4.39 -9.60
N GLU A 35 10.63 4.49 -9.13
CA GLU A 35 11.72 3.65 -9.62
C GLU A 35 11.78 2.37 -8.77
N ASP A 36 12.19 1.24 -9.35
CA ASP A 36 12.38 -0.02 -8.61
C ASP A 36 13.68 0.00 -7.78
N THR A 37 13.81 1.01 -6.90
CA THR A 37 14.94 1.17 -5.97
C THR A 37 14.47 0.93 -4.54
N GLU A 38 15.36 0.38 -3.71
CA GLU A 38 15.05 0.07 -2.31
C GLU A 38 14.64 1.32 -1.52
N GLU A 39 15.18 2.49 -1.87
CA GLU A 39 14.85 3.76 -1.25
C GLU A 39 13.41 4.20 -1.53
N GLU A 40 12.95 4.12 -2.79
CA GLU A 40 11.57 4.47 -3.17
C GLU A 40 10.57 3.49 -2.52
N TRP A 41 10.90 2.20 -2.48
CA TRP A 41 10.09 1.20 -1.78
C TRP A 41 10.03 1.44 -0.27
N LYS A 42 11.14 1.86 0.34
CA LYS A 42 11.20 2.23 1.76
C LYS A 42 10.36 3.48 2.04
N GLN A 43 10.42 4.50 1.18
CA GLN A 43 9.57 5.69 1.28
C GLN A 43 8.09 5.35 1.14
N LEU A 44 7.73 4.50 0.18
CA LEU A 44 6.35 4.03 0.02
C LEU A 44 5.87 3.28 1.26
N LYS A 45 6.72 2.40 1.82
CA LYS A 45 6.40 1.67 3.05
C LYS A 45 6.19 2.64 4.22
N ASP A 46 7.09 3.59 4.41
CA ASP A 46 7.03 4.58 5.49
C ASP A 46 5.75 5.44 5.39
N PHE A 47 5.42 5.89 4.18
CA PHE A 47 4.19 6.61 3.89
C PHE A 47 2.93 5.80 4.27
N ILE A 48 2.89 4.52 3.91
CA ILE A 48 1.76 3.65 4.25
C ILE A 48 1.68 3.41 5.76
N ASP A 49 2.82 3.19 6.42
CA ASP A 49 2.90 2.97 7.87
C ASP A 49 2.39 4.21 8.64
N TRP A 50 2.87 5.39 8.25
CA TRP A 50 2.38 6.67 8.75
C TRP A 50 0.86 6.83 8.51
N PHE A 51 0.37 6.51 7.32
CA PHE A 51 -1.05 6.61 7.00
C PHE A 51 -1.90 5.68 7.90
N ILE A 52 -1.47 4.44 8.07
CA ILE A 52 -2.12 3.45 8.95
C ILE A 52 -2.14 3.96 10.39
N SER A 53 -1.01 4.46 10.90
CA SER A 53 -0.91 5.05 12.24
C SER A 53 -1.93 6.20 12.42
N LYS A 54 -2.05 7.09 11.43
CA LYS A 54 -3.05 8.18 11.45
C LYS A 54 -4.48 7.67 11.48
N LEU A 55 -4.79 6.57 10.78
CA LEU A 55 -6.13 5.99 10.77
C LEU A 55 -6.50 5.39 12.14
N TYR A 56 -5.55 4.76 12.85
CA TYR A 56 -5.76 4.30 14.22
C TYR A 56 -6.04 5.47 15.17
N VAL A 57 -5.24 6.55 15.07
CA VAL A 57 -5.43 7.76 15.89
C VAL A 57 -6.79 8.42 15.64
N ARG A 58 -7.21 8.50 14.38
CA ARG A 58 -8.52 9.07 13.99
C ARG A 58 -9.71 8.14 14.24
N LYS A 59 -9.47 6.88 14.63
CA LYS A 59 -10.49 5.82 14.74
C LYS A 59 -11.25 5.57 13.42
N ASP A 60 -10.65 5.89 12.26
CA ASP A 60 -11.18 5.54 10.93
C ASP A 60 -11.13 4.01 10.71
N ILE A 61 -10.25 3.31 11.43
CA ILE A 61 -10.20 1.85 11.50
C ILE A 61 -10.68 1.41 12.88
N ALA A 62 -11.54 0.39 12.93
CA ALA A 62 -11.89 -0.26 14.18
C ALA A 62 -10.62 -0.80 14.86
N VAL A 63 -10.39 -0.46 16.13
CA VAL A 63 -9.19 -0.82 16.93
C VAL A 63 -8.83 -2.31 16.85
N LYS A 64 -9.79 -3.19 16.56
CA LYS A 64 -9.60 -4.64 16.39
C LYS A 64 -9.01 -5.07 15.03
N SER A 65 -8.95 -4.18 14.04
CA SER A 65 -8.33 -4.51 12.75
C SER A 65 -6.83 -4.28 12.87
N ASP A 66 -6.05 -5.34 12.81
CA ASP A 66 -4.59 -5.30 12.67
C ASP A 66 -4.24 -5.07 11.19
N ILE A 67 -3.40 -4.09 10.88
CA ILE A 67 -2.95 -3.84 9.51
C ILE A 67 -1.42 -3.85 9.50
N SER A 68 -0.85 -4.68 8.64
CA SER A 68 0.60 -4.82 8.51
C SER A 68 1.03 -4.69 7.05
N THR A 69 2.21 -4.11 6.84
CA THR A 69 2.84 -3.98 5.53
C THR A 69 4.09 -4.85 5.44
N TYR A 70 4.25 -5.55 4.32
CA TYR A 70 5.41 -6.40 4.05
C TYR A 70 6.00 -6.03 2.71
N LEU A 71 7.32 -5.79 2.69
CA LEU A 71 8.07 -5.68 1.46
C LEU A 71 8.58 -7.07 1.10
N MET A 72 8.29 -7.52 -0.11
CA MET A 72 8.71 -8.81 -0.63
C MET A 72 9.40 -8.60 -1.96
N ARG A 73 10.49 -9.33 -2.21
CA ARG A 73 11.20 -9.31 -3.48
C ARG A 73 11.20 -10.73 -4.02
N GLU A 74 10.39 -10.99 -5.04
CA GLU A 74 10.30 -12.28 -5.72
C GLU A 74 10.64 -12.10 -7.20
N ASP A 75 11.43 -13.01 -7.75
CA ASP A 75 11.74 -13.07 -9.18
C ASP A 75 12.28 -11.75 -9.79
N GLY A 76 13.04 -10.99 -9.00
CA GLY A 76 13.58 -9.70 -9.42
C GLY A 76 12.56 -8.55 -9.45
N GLN A 77 11.32 -8.77 -8.99
CA GLN A 77 10.31 -7.74 -8.81
C GLN A 77 10.07 -7.48 -7.32
N THR A 78 10.14 -6.20 -6.93
CA THR A 78 9.77 -5.79 -5.59
C THR A 78 8.26 -5.53 -5.50
N GLN A 79 7.65 -6.00 -4.42
CA GLN A 79 6.22 -5.90 -4.17
C GLN A 79 5.96 -5.51 -2.72
N LEU A 80 4.98 -4.64 -2.50
CA LEU A 80 4.54 -4.23 -1.17
C LEU A 80 3.14 -4.78 -0.88
N LEU A 81 3.06 -5.69 0.08
CA LEU A 81 1.84 -6.37 0.48
C LEU A 81 1.23 -5.70 1.70
N ILE A 82 -0.07 -5.46 1.67
CA ILE A 82 -0.88 -4.97 2.78
C ILE A 82 -1.80 -6.09 3.25
N LYS A 83 -1.62 -6.48 4.50
CA LYS A 83 -2.48 -7.46 5.17
C LYS A 83 -3.37 -6.77 6.19
N ARG A 84 -4.60 -7.26 6.33
CA ARG A 84 -5.52 -6.90 7.40
C ARG A 84 -5.91 -8.16 8.15
N ASN A 85 -5.69 -8.21 9.46
CA ASN A 85 -5.90 -9.38 10.30
C ASN A 85 -5.22 -10.64 9.73
N GLY A 86 -3.97 -10.50 9.27
CA GLY A 86 -3.21 -11.56 8.62
C GLY A 86 -3.65 -11.94 7.20
N LYS A 87 -4.76 -11.40 6.68
CA LYS A 87 -5.24 -11.67 5.31
C LYS A 87 -4.72 -10.63 4.34
N LEU A 88 -4.17 -11.06 3.20
CA LEU A 88 -3.76 -10.16 2.12
C LEU A 88 -4.99 -9.47 1.53
N ILE A 89 -5.00 -8.13 1.56
CA ILE A 89 -6.09 -7.33 0.99
C ILE A 89 -5.64 -6.53 -0.22
N GLN A 90 -4.36 -6.15 -0.29
CA GLN A 90 -3.82 -5.39 -1.39
C GLN A 90 -2.32 -5.62 -1.57
N THR A 91 -1.88 -5.66 -2.82
CA THR A 91 -0.47 -5.71 -3.21
C THR A 91 -0.17 -4.56 -4.15
N TYR A 92 0.95 -3.86 -3.94
CA TYR A 92 1.51 -2.88 -4.85
C TYR A 92 2.74 -3.45 -5.54
N TYR A 93 2.89 -3.16 -6.82
CA TYR A 93 4.01 -3.62 -7.64
C TYR A 93 4.28 -2.59 -8.73
N ILE A 94 5.54 -2.55 -9.20
CA ILE A 94 5.91 -1.72 -10.33
C ILE A 94 5.70 -2.52 -11.61
N SER A 95 4.89 -1.97 -12.53
CA SER A 95 4.74 -2.49 -13.88
C SER A 95 5.63 -1.68 -14.82
N LYS A 96 6.46 -2.39 -15.59
CA LYS A 96 7.21 -1.84 -16.73
C LYS A 96 6.33 -1.78 -17.97
#